data_AF-A0A6C0JQX1-F1
#
_entry.id   AF-A0A6C0JQX1-F1
#
_cell.length_a   1.000
_cell.length_b   1.000
_cell.length_c   1.000
_cell.angle_alpha   90.00
_cell.angle_beta   90.00
_cell.angle_gamma   90.00
#
_symmetry.space_group_name_H-M   'P 1'
#
loop_
_entity.id
_entity.type
_entity.pdbx_description
1 polymer ?
#
loop_
_entity_poly.entity_id
_entity_poly.type
_entity_poly.pdbx_seq_one_letter_code
_entity_poly.pdbx_strand_id
1 'polypeptide(L)'
;MSYYIYKMTKAVREVIISAIIMLILDGIYLYLNKNTFLNQIINIQRVVMQIKPLGVIICYILLITGLNYFIISRNRSIPEAFFFGLVIYGVYDSTNYATLKKWAPEVALMDSIWGGILMSTTTYLTYMLA
;
A
#
# COMPACT_ATOMS: atom_id res chain seq x y z
N MET A 1 11.60 -24.57 -23.64
CA MET A 1 12.49 -23.48 -23.21
C MET A 1 11.84 -22.09 -23.31
N SER A 2 11.29 -21.70 -24.48
CA SER A 2 10.76 -20.33 -24.71
C SER A 2 9.59 -19.89 -23.82
N TYR A 3 8.59 -20.75 -23.57
CA TYR A 3 7.40 -20.40 -22.77
C TYR A 3 7.70 -20.06 -21.29
N TYR A 4 8.53 -20.87 -20.64
CA TYR A 4 8.89 -20.65 -19.23
C TYR A 4 9.70 -19.37 -19.03
N ILE A 5 10.61 -19.07 -19.97
CA ILE A 5 11.39 -17.82 -19.97
C ILE A 5 10.45 -16.64 -20.14
N TYR A 6 9.52 -16.69 -21.11
CA TYR A 6 8.51 -15.64 -21.30
C TYR A 6 7.64 -15.40 -20.07
N LYS A 7 7.16 -16.47 -19.43
CA LYS A 7 6.34 -16.35 -18.22
C LYS A 7 7.12 -15.72 -17.06
N MET A 8 8.38 -16.11 -16.89
CA MET A 8 9.26 -15.56 -15.86
C MET A 8 9.58 -14.09 -16.10
N THR A 9 9.93 -13.71 -17.34
CA THR A 9 10.21 -12.30 -17.68
C THR A 9 8.97 -11.42 -17.53
N LYS A 10 7.79 -11.93 -17.89
CA LYS A 10 6.52 -11.24 -17.64
C LYS A 10 6.28 -11.00 -16.14
N ALA A 11 6.43 -12.03 -15.31
CA ALA A 11 6.22 -11.89 -13.86
C ALA A 11 7.19 -10.89 -13.21
N VAL A 12 8.48 -10.92 -13.60
CA VAL A 12 9.47 -9.95 -13.12
C VAL A 12 9.09 -8.53 -13.54
N ARG A 13 8.62 -8.34 -14.77
CA ARG A 13 8.16 -7.05 -15.28
C ARG A 13 6.96 -6.52 -14.49
N GLU A 14 5.96 -7.35 -14.23
CA GLU A 14 4.78 -7.01 -13.41
C GLU A 14 5.18 -6.55 -12.00
N VAL A 15 6.10 -7.27 -11.34
CA VAL A 15 6.59 -6.91 -10.00
C VAL A 15 7.31 -5.57 -10.00
N ILE A 16 8.20 -5.32 -10.97
CA ILE A 16 8.97 -4.06 -11.04
C ILE A 16 8.02 -2.88 -11.31
N ILE A 17 7.11 -3.02 -12.27
CA ILE A 17 6.17 -1.95 -12.65
C ILE A 17 5.24 -1.62 -11.48
N SER A 18 4.63 -2.64 -10.86
CA SER A 18 3.73 -2.43 -9.71
C SER A 18 4.46 -1.81 -8.51
N ALA A 19 5.70 -2.21 -8.22
CA ALA A 19 6.50 -1.64 -7.15
C ALA A 19 6.77 -0.14 -7.37
N ILE A 20 7.20 0.24 -8.57
CA ILE A 20 7.49 1.64 -8.91
C ILE A 20 6.23 2.48 -8.81
N ILE A 21 5.12 2.01 -9.38
CA ILE A 21 3.85 2.75 -9.37
C ILE A 21 3.34 2.93 -7.93
N MET A 22 3.34 1.87 -7.13
CA MET A 22 2.89 1.91 -5.74
C MET A 22 3.72 2.92 -4.94
N LEU A 23 5.05 2.86 -5.03
CA LEU A 23 5.93 3.75 -4.28
C LEU A 23 5.78 5.23 -4.69
N ILE A 24 5.56 5.50 -5.98
CA ILE A 24 5.35 6.87 -6.47
C ILE A 24 4.00 7.39 -5.97
N LEU A 25 2.91 6.64 -6.18
CA LEU A 25 1.57 7.07 -5.79
C LEU A 25 1.48 7.29 -4.28
N ASP A 26 1.98 6.32 -3.50
CA ASP A 26 1.92 6.39 -2.05
C ASP A 26 2.87 7.45 -1.50
N GLY A 27 4.05 7.62 -2.11
CA GLY A 27 4.97 8.71 -1.75
C GLY A 27 4.36 10.10 -1.94
N ILE A 28 3.60 10.31 -3.03
CA ILE A 28 2.86 11.55 -3.26
C ILE A 28 1.79 11.72 -2.18
N TYR A 29 0.99 10.69 -1.89
CA TYR A 29 -0.05 10.75 -0.87
C TYR A 29 0.50 11.05 0.53
N LEU A 30 1.56 10.37 0.94
CA LEU A 30 2.22 10.59 2.23
C LEU A 30 2.82 11.98 2.32
N TYR A 31 3.37 12.51 1.22
CA TYR A 31 3.88 13.87 1.18
C TYR A 31 2.76 14.90 1.35
N LEU A 32 1.64 14.74 0.64
CA LEU A 32 0.48 15.64 0.73
C LEU A 32 -0.18 15.61 2.11
N ASN A 33 -0.19 14.44 2.77
CA ASN A 33 -0.82 14.24 4.08
C ASN A 33 0.18 14.22 5.24
N LYS A 34 1.44 14.61 5.00
CA LYS A 34 2.54 14.55 5.98
C LYS A 34 2.17 15.18 7.31
N ASN A 35 1.57 16.38 7.27
CA ASN A 35 1.22 17.11 8.49
C ASN A 35 0.13 16.39 9.30
N THR A 36 -0.85 15.79 8.62
CA THR A 36 -1.91 14.99 9.25
C THR A 36 -1.30 13.82 10.02
N PHE A 37 -0.48 12.99 9.37
CA PHE A 37 0.16 11.84 10.01
C PHE A 37 1.17 12.23 11.10
N LEU A 38 1.95 13.30 10.89
CA LEU A 38 2.88 13.80 11.92
C LEU A 38 2.13 14.27 13.16
N ASN A 39 1.10 15.09 13.00
CA ASN A 39 0.29 15.58 14.11
C ASN A 39 -0.41 14.43 14.84
N GLN A 40 -0.90 13.44 14.07
CA GLN A 40 -1.52 12.23 14.61
C GLN A 40 -0.57 11.49 15.57
N ILE A 41 0.68 11.25 15.14
CA ILE A 41 1.69 10.57 15.98
C ILE A 41 2.16 11.45 17.13
N ILE A 42 2.42 12.74 16.92
CA ILE A 42 2.83 13.67 17.98
C ILE A 42 1.76 13.73 19.09
N ASN A 43 0.48 13.74 18.72
CA ASN A 43 -0.62 13.76 19.68
C ASN A 43 -0.66 12.50 20.56
N ILE A 44 -0.25 11.36 20.02
CA ILE A 44 -0.20 10.07 20.71
C ILE A 44 1.07 9.94 21.55
N GLN A 45 2.24 10.15 20.94
CA GLN A 45 3.55 9.89 21.55
C GLN A 45 4.09 11.05 22.39
N ARG A 46 3.57 12.28 22.19
CA ARG A 46 4.05 13.52 22.81
C ARG A 46 5.50 13.89 22.48
N VAL A 47 6.05 13.28 21.44
CA VAL A 47 7.38 13.55 20.89
C VAL A 47 7.31 13.60 19.36
N VAL A 48 8.35 14.16 18.73
CA VAL A 48 8.46 14.18 17.27
C VAL A 48 8.55 12.76 16.73
N MET A 49 7.79 12.47 15.67
CA MET A 49 7.81 11.17 14.99
C MET A 49 9.23 10.82 14.53
N GLN A 50 9.70 9.63 14.90
CA GLN A 50 10.94 9.06 14.41
C GLN A 50 10.65 7.86 13.52
N ILE A 51 10.95 8.00 12.23
CA ILE A 51 10.75 6.93 11.24
C ILE A 51 11.89 5.91 11.37
N LYS A 52 11.53 4.63 11.48
CA LYS A 52 12.49 3.52 11.43
C LYS A 52 12.54 2.95 9.99
N PRO A 53 13.63 3.15 9.23
CA PRO A 53 13.67 2.76 7.81
C PRO A 53 13.40 1.27 7.58
N LEU A 54 13.86 0.40 8.49
CA LEU A 54 13.61 -1.03 8.40
C LEU A 54 12.10 -1.37 8.38
N GLY A 55 11.29 -0.69 9.19
CA GLY A 55 9.84 -0.88 9.21
C GLY A 55 9.18 -0.47 7.89
N VAL A 56 9.64 0.64 7.30
CA VAL A 56 9.17 1.13 6.00
C VAL A 56 9.48 0.12 4.90
N ILE A 57 10.70 -0.41 4.87
CA ILE A 57 11.13 -1.41 3.87
C ILE A 57 10.28 -2.68 3.98
N ILE A 58 10.09 -3.20 5.21
CA ILE A 58 9.27 -4.41 5.42
C ILE A 58 7.82 -4.16 5.00
N CYS A 59 7.25 -2.99 5.32
CA CYS A 59 5.89 -2.62 4.92
C CYS A 59 5.72 -2.71 3.40
N TYR A 60 6.57 -2.02 2.62
CA TYR A 60 6.45 -2.03 1.16
C TYR A 60 6.77 -3.40 0.55
N ILE A 61 7.69 -4.18 1.11
CA ILE A 61 7.89 -5.57 0.66
C ILE A 61 6.59 -6.37 0.81
N LEU A 62 5.91 -6.26 1.95
CA LEU A 62 4.64 -6.96 2.20
C LEU A 62 3.54 -6.48 1.24
N LEU A 63 3.40 -5.17 1.03
CA LEU A 63 2.39 -4.61 0.13
C LEU A 63 2.64 -5.03 -1.32
N ILE A 64 3.87 -4.92 -1.81
CA ILE A 64 4.25 -5.28 -3.19
C ILE A 64 4.05 -6.79 -3.40
N THR A 65 4.55 -7.62 -2.49
CA THR A 65 4.41 -9.08 -2.61
C THR A 65 2.96 -9.54 -2.49
N GLY A 66 2.21 -8.97 -1.55
CA GLY A 66 0.79 -9.24 -1.36
C GLY A 66 -0.03 -8.90 -2.61
N LEU A 67 0.15 -7.69 -3.15
CA LEU A 67 -0.56 -7.27 -4.36
C LEU A 67 -0.21 -8.16 -5.55
N ASN A 68 1.07 -8.46 -5.76
CA ASN A 68 1.49 -9.30 -6.88
C ASN A 68 0.98 -10.74 -6.75
N TYR A 69 1.03 -11.32 -5.55
CA TYR A 69 0.63 -12.70 -5.32
C TYR A 69 -0.89 -12.93 -5.36
N PHE A 70 -1.66 -12.05 -4.71
CA PHE A 70 -3.12 -12.22 -4.60
C PHE A 70 -3.88 -11.66 -5.80
N ILE A 71 -3.39 -10.57 -6.41
CA ILE A 71 -4.11 -9.85 -7.46
C ILE A 71 -3.46 -10.05 -8.83
N ILE A 72 -2.25 -9.51 -9.02
CA ILE A 72 -1.67 -9.32 -10.37
C ILE A 72 -1.35 -10.66 -11.04
N SER A 73 -0.63 -11.56 -10.36
CA SER A 73 -0.25 -12.88 -10.91
C SER A 73 -1.44 -13.78 -11.23
N ARG A 74 -2.61 -13.48 -10.65
CA ARG A 74 -3.88 -14.20 -10.84
C ARG A 74 -4.84 -13.45 -11.76
N ASN A 75 -4.40 -12.32 -12.33
CA ASN A 75 -5.19 -11.44 -13.18
C ASN A 75 -6.56 -11.08 -12.56
N ARG A 76 -6.58 -10.77 -11.27
CA ARG A 76 -7.80 -10.39 -10.53
C ARG A 76 -8.29 -9.02 -10.94
N SER A 77 -9.58 -8.78 -10.71
CA SER A 77 -10.26 -7.55 -11.09
C SER A 77 -9.81 -6.34 -10.26
N ILE A 78 -9.96 -5.14 -10.81
CA ILE A 78 -9.64 -3.88 -10.13
C ILE A 78 -10.45 -3.70 -8.82
N PRO A 79 -11.75 -4.06 -8.75
CA PRO A 79 -12.50 -4.03 -7.50
C PRO A 79 -11.96 -5.01 -6.44
N GLU A 80 -11.50 -6.21 -6.82
CA GLU A 80 -10.83 -7.12 -5.88
C GLU A 80 -9.54 -6.50 -5.33
N ALA A 81 -8.77 -5.79 -6.17
CA ALA A 81 -7.59 -5.06 -5.71
C ALA A 81 -7.93 -3.91 -4.75
N PHE A 82 -9.01 -3.17 -5.04
CA PHE A 82 -9.51 -2.13 -4.14
C PHE A 82 -9.89 -2.71 -2.78
N PHE A 83 -10.64 -3.81 -2.78
CA PHE A 83 -11.05 -4.47 -1.54
C PHE A 83 -9.85 -5.02 -0.77
N PHE A 84 -8.86 -5.60 -1.46
CA PHE A 84 -7.61 -6.05 -0.84
C PHE A 84 -6.87 -4.92 -0.12
N GLY A 85 -6.75 -3.75 -0.76
CA GLY A 85 -6.16 -2.57 -0.14
C GLY A 85 -6.95 -2.06 1.06
N LEU A 86 -8.28 -1.99 0.93
CA LEU A 86 -9.17 -1.57 2.02
C LEU A 86 -9.05 -2.51 3.23
N VAL A 87 -8.92 -3.82 3.02
CA VAL A 87 -8.71 -4.79 4.11
C VAL A 87 -7.37 -4.57 4.81
N ILE A 88 -6.27 -4.43 4.06
CA ILE A 88 -4.94 -4.26 4.67
C ILE A 88 -4.88 -2.99 5.52
N TYR A 89 -5.23 -1.85 4.91
CA TYR A 89 -5.15 -0.56 5.59
C TYR A 89 -6.23 -0.47 6.67
N GLY A 90 -7.43 -0.98 6.41
CA GLY A 90 -8.50 -1.10 7.41
C GLY A 90 -8.10 -1.89 8.64
N VAL A 91 -7.39 -3.02 8.49
CA VAL A 91 -6.87 -3.79 9.63
C VAL A 91 -5.81 -2.98 10.39
N TYR A 92 -4.87 -2.34 9.70
CA TYR A 92 -3.84 -1.51 10.33
C TYR A 92 -4.46 -0.35 11.13
N ASP A 93 -5.33 0.44 10.50
CA ASP A 93 -5.94 1.61 11.09
C ASP A 93 -6.96 1.29 12.18
N SER A 94 -7.76 0.23 12.01
CA SER A 94 -8.66 -0.22 13.07
C SER A 94 -7.90 -0.77 14.29
N THR A 95 -6.76 -1.44 14.06
CA THR A 95 -5.88 -1.88 15.16
C THR A 95 -5.30 -0.68 15.90
N ASN A 96 -4.84 0.35 15.19
CA ASN A 96 -4.38 1.60 15.80
C ASN A 96 -5.51 2.31 16.54
N TYR A 97 -6.71 2.35 15.98
CA TYR A 97 -7.88 2.93 16.64
C TYR A 97 -8.25 2.19 17.93
N ALA A 98 -8.17 0.86 17.93
CA ALA A 98 -8.44 0.04 19.10
C ALA A 98 -7.37 0.18 20.20
N THR A 99 -6.10 0.46 19.84
CA THR A 99 -4.97 0.40 20.77
C THR A 99 -4.43 1.76 21.18
N LEU A 100 -4.58 2.80 20.35
CA LEU A 100 -4.03 4.13 20.56
C LEU A 100 -5.14 5.11 20.93
N LYS A 101 -5.13 5.59 22.18
CA LYS A 101 -6.17 6.46 22.77
C LYS A 101 -6.55 7.69 21.95
N LYS A 102 -5.63 8.21 21.13
CA LYS A 102 -5.83 9.44 20.34
C LYS A 102 -5.76 9.19 18.84
N TRP A 103 -5.97 7.96 18.37
CA TRP A 103 -6.11 7.69 16.93
C TRP A 103 -7.39 8.35 16.39
N ALA A 104 -7.26 9.27 15.44
CA ALA A 104 -8.41 9.96 14.87
C ALA A 104 -9.16 9.02 13.91
N PRO A 105 -10.49 8.80 14.09
CA PRO A 105 -11.27 7.93 13.22
C PRO A 105 -11.31 8.44 11.77
N GLU A 106 -11.19 9.75 11.56
CA GLU A 106 -11.15 10.37 10.24
C GLU A 106 -9.85 9.99 9.50
N VAL A 107 -8.71 9.93 10.20
CA VAL A 107 -7.44 9.46 9.63
C VAL A 107 -7.54 7.98 9.28
N ALA A 108 -8.12 7.17 10.17
CA ALA A 108 -8.33 5.75 9.93
C ALA A 108 -9.16 5.47 8.67
N LEU A 109 -10.29 6.17 8.52
CA LEU A 109 -11.16 6.02 7.34
C LEU A 109 -10.47 6.52 6.06
N MET A 110 -9.81 7.68 6.14
CA MET A 110 -9.09 8.26 5.01
C MET A 110 -8.01 7.31 4.49
N ASP A 111 -7.16 6.79 5.37
CA ASP A 111 -6.03 5.94 4.98
C ASP A 111 -6.51 4.55 4.52
N SER A 112 -7.59 4.02 5.11
CA SER A 112 -8.24 2.79 4.64
C SER A 112 -8.78 2.91 3.21
N ILE A 113 -9.45 4.01 2.89
CA ILE A 113 -9.96 4.29 1.53
C ILE A 113 -8.79 4.48 0.57
N TRP A 114 -7.74 5.20 1.00
CA TRP A 114 -6.53 5.37 0.20
C TRP A 114 -5.87 4.02 -0.11
N GLY A 115 -5.76 3.11 0.85
CA GLY A 115 -5.25 1.75 0.61
C GLY A 115 -5.97 1.04 -0.55
N GLY A 116 -7.30 1.16 -0.61
CA GLY A 116 -8.07 0.64 -1.73
C GLY A 116 -7.75 1.34 -3.06
N ILE A 117 -7.69 2.68 -3.07
CA ILE A 117 -7.34 3.47 -4.27
C ILE A 117 -5.93 3.15 -4.76
N LEU A 118 -4.97 3.02 -3.84
CA LEU A 118 -3.58 2.72 -4.13
C LEU A 118 -3.46 1.35 -4.81
N MET A 119 -4.07 0.32 -4.23
CA MET A 119 -4.00 -1.04 -4.77
C MET A 119 -4.71 -1.17 -6.12
N SER A 120 -5.88 -0.54 -6.28
CA SER A 120 -6.66 -0.58 -7.51
C SER A 120 -5.97 0.18 -8.65
N THR A 121 -5.43 1.37 -8.38
CA THR A 121 -4.71 2.20 -9.37
C THR A 121 -3.40 1.54 -9.76
N THR A 122 -2.64 1.01 -8.79
CA THR A 122 -1.40 0.26 -9.07
C THR A 122 -1.69 -0.95 -9.97
N THR A 123 -2.75 -1.69 -9.68
CA THR A 123 -3.17 -2.85 -10.49
C THR A 123 -3.52 -2.43 -11.91
N TYR A 124 -4.39 -1.42 -12.06
CA TYR A 124 -4.83 -0.92 -13.36
C TYR A 124 -3.64 -0.52 -14.25
N LEU A 125 -2.76 0.33 -13.72
CA LEU A 125 -1.59 0.79 -14.47
C LEU A 125 -0.59 -0.33 -14.74
N THR A 126 -0.43 -1.29 -13.83
CA THR A 126 0.43 -2.45 -14.08
C THR A 126 -0.10 -3.30 -15.22
N TYR A 127 -1.40 -3.59 -15.27
CA TYR A 127 -2.00 -4.33 -16.38
C TYR A 127 -1.88 -3.61 -17.74
N MET A 128 -1.89 -2.28 -17.73
CA MET A 128 -1.68 -1.50 -18.96
C MET A 128 -0.23 -1.51 -19.45
N LEU A 129 0.74 -1.54 -18.54
CA LEU A 129 2.16 -1.31 -18.85
C LEU A 129 3.00 -2.59 -18.89
N ALA A 130 2.53 -3.68 -18.29
CA ALA A 130 3.25 -4.95 -18.20
C ALA A 130 2.90 -5.90 -19.36
#